data_AF-A0A1Y1V6D2-F1
#
_entry.id   AF-A0A1Y1V6D2-F1
#
_cell.length_a   1.000
_cell.length_b   1.000
_cell.length_c   1.000
_cell.angle_alpha   90.00
_cell.angle_beta   90.00
_cell.angle_gamma   90.00
#
_symmetry.space_group_name_H-M   'P 1'
#
loop_
_entity.id
_entity.type
_entity.pdbx_description
1 polymer ?
#
loop_
_entity_poly.entity_id
_entity_poly.type
_entity_poly.pdbx_seq_one_letter_code
_entity_poly.pdbx_strand_id
1 'polypeptide(L)' 'IEYECKEIPSLDYWVKNEKPNRDKYPSYQVSVESMDGKFIAQQDAILRTFASAKGYYGKNEEEQSKIGMMTGGVEDARI' A
#
# COMPACT_ATOMS: atom_id res chain seq x y z
N ILE A 1 14.53 -5.61 -2.81
CA ILE A 1 13.82 -5.77 -1.52
C ILE A 1 13.35 -7.19 -1.52
N GLU A 2 13.72 -7.99 -0.52
CA GLU A 2 13.13 -9.33 -0.36
C GLU A 2 11.73 -9.14 0.23
N TYR A 3 10.73 -9.74 -0.40
CA TYR A 3 9.34 -9.69 0.05
C TYR A 3 8.71 -11.07 -0.10
N GLU A 4 7.77 -11.38 0.79
CA GLU A 4 6.96 -12.60 0.71
C GLU A 4 5.56 -12.19 0.26
N CYS A 5 5.16 -12.63 -0.94
CA CYS A 5 3.78 -12.44 -1.38
C CYS A 5 2.91 -13.55 -0.81
N LYS A 6 1.95 -13.19 0.04
CA LYS A 6 0.88 -14.11 0.44
C LYS A 6 -0.29 -13.91 -0.49
N GLU A 7 -0.44 -14.82 -1.44
CA GLU A 7 -1.58 -14.83 -2.33
C GLU A 7 -2.86 -14.97 -1.50
N ILE A 8 -3.84 -14.15 -1.87
CA ILE A 8 -5.20 -14.27 -1.35
C ILE A 8 -5.96 -15.23 -2.27
N PRO A 9 -6.62 -16.28 -1.74
CA PRO A 9 -7.13 -17.38 -2.57
C PRO A 9 -8.10 -16.94 -3.66
N SER A 10 -8.98 -15.99 -3.34
CA SER A 10 -9.83 -15.23 -4.26
C SER A 10 -10.63 -14.18 -3.48
N LEU A 11 -11.13 -13.15 -4.17
CA LEU A 11 -12.08 -12.20 -3.60
C LEU A 11 -13.31 -12.91 -3.03
N ASP A 12 -13.76 -13.95 -3.73
CA ASP A 12 -14.89 -14.80 -3.38
C ASP A 12 -14.68 -15.59 -2.08
N TYR A 13 -13.47 -16.15 -1.90
CA TYR A 13 -13.09 -16.80 -0.65
C TYR A 13 -13.13 -15.81 0.52
N TRP A 14 -12.67 -14.59 0.28
CA TRP A 14 -12.59 -13.54 1.28
C TRP A 14 -13.96 -13.07 1.77
N VAL A 15 -14.85 -12.72 0.84
CA VAL A 15 -16.22 -12.28 1.15
C VAL A 15 -16.99 -13.35 1.93
N LYS A 16 -16.71 -14.64 1.66
CA LYS A 16 -17.40 -15.77 2.29
C LYS A 16 -16.82 -16.16 3.66
N ASN A 17 -15.52 -15.97 3.90
CA ASN A 17 -14.84 -16.61 5.04
C ASN A 17 -14.16 -15.65 6.04
N GLU A 18 -13.81 -14.41 5.68
CA GLU A 18 -13.21 -13.46 6.63
C GLU A 18 -14.23 -12.42 7.11
N LYS A 19 -14.45 -12.36 8.43
CA LYS A 19 -15.16 -11.23 9.05
C LYS A 19 -14.30 -9.97 8.93
N PRO A 20 -14.89 -8.77 8.81
CA PRO A 20 -14.13 -7.53 8.68
C PRO A 20 -13.14 -7.36 9.86
N ASN A 21 -11.83 -7.48 9.58
CA ASN A 21 -10.77 -7.39 10.59
C ASN A 21 -9.92 -6.15 10.31
N ARG A 22 -10.15 -5.08 11.07
CA ARG A 22 -9.43 -3.80 10.91
C ARG A 22 -7.97 -3.87 11.35
N ASP A 23 -7.63 -4.80 12.24
CA ASP A 23 -6.26 -4.93 12.75
C ASP A 23 -5.32 -5.48 11.68
N LYS A 24 -5.84 -6.41 10.86
CA LYS A 24 -5.10 -7.01 9.74
C LYS A 24 -5.28 -6.24 8.44
N TYR A 25 -6.43 -5.60 8.23
CA TYR A 25 -6.77 -4.88 7.00
C TYR A 25 -7.31 -3.50 7.33
N PRO A 26 -6.42 -2.53 7.58
CA PRO A 26 -6.80 -1.13 7.70
C PRO A 26 -7.59 -0.74 6.43
N SER A 27 -8.74 -0.08 6.58
CA SER A 27 -9.61 0.34 5.46
C SER A 27 -10.36 -0.76 4.69
N TYR A 28 -10.33 -2.02 5.12
CA TYR A 28 -11.06 -3.14 4.47
C TYR A 28 -10.72 -3.36 2.99
N GLN A 29 -9.55 -2.89 2.55
CA GLN A 29 -9.07 -3.03 1.19
C GLN A 29 -7.91 -4.04 1.15
N VAL A 30 -7.77 -4.71 0.01
CA VAL A 30 -6.65 -5.59 -0.30
C VAL A 30 -5.47 -4.80 -0.85
N SER A 31 -4.29 -5.44 -0.89
CA SER A 31 -2.97 -4.83 -0.81
C SER A 31 -2.73 -4.23 0.57
N VAL A 32 -2.22 -5.08 1.47
CA VAL A 32 -1.79 -4.69 2.81
C VAL A 32 -0.37 -5.20 3.02
N GLU A 33 0.53 -4.30 3.40
CA GLU A 33 1.91 -4.64 3.72
C GLU A 33 2.09 -4.66 5.23
N SER A 34 2.85 -5.64 5.73
CA SER A 34 3.31 -5.66 7.12
C SER A 34 4.77 -5.22 7.17
N MET A 35 5.04 -4.06 7.77
CA MET A 35 6.39 -3.52 7.95
C MET A 35 6.58 -3.09 9.40
N ASP A 36 7.65 -3.56 10.05
CA ASP A 36 7.97 -3.25 11.45
C ASP A 36 6.81 -3.48 12.43
N GLY A 37 6.01 -4.53 12.19
CA GLY A 37 4.84 -4.86 13.01
C GLY A 37 3.61 -3.97 12.79
N LYS A 38 3.65 -3.06 11.80
CA LYS A 38 2.51 -2.22 11.40
C LYS A 38 1.91 -2.74 10.10
N PHE A 39 0.59 -2.69 10.01
CA PHE A 39 -0.14 -2.96 8.77
C PHE A 39 -0.43 -1.65 8.05
N ILE A 40 0.00 -1.56 6.80
CA ILE A 40 -0.21 -0.40 5.93
C ILE A 40 -1.11 -0.85 4.79
N ALA A 41 -2.25 -0.20 4.65
CA ALA A 41 -3.16 -0.38 3.52
C ALA A 41 -3.08 0.83 2.59
N GLN A 42 -3.69 0.71 1.41
CA GLN A 42 -3.57 1.64 0.27
C GLN A 42 -2.22 1.60 -0.42
N GLN A 43 -2.26 1.39 -1.73
CA GLN A 43 -1.08 1.20 -2.55
C GLN A 43 -0.10 2.38 -2.47
N ASP A 44 -0.61 3.62 -2.54
CA ASP A 44 0.21 4.83 -2.43
C ASP A 44 0.92 4.95 -1.09
N ALA A 45 0.25 4.60 0.01
CA ALA A 45 0.85 4.65 1.34
C ALA A 45 1.95 3.60 1.50
N ILE A 46 1.73 2.39 0.95
CA ILE A 46 2.72 1.31 0.91
C ILE A 46 3.95 1.77 0.11
N LEU A 47 3.75 2.20 -1.14
CA LEU A 47 4.83 2.62 -2.04
C LEU A 47 5.62 3.81 -1.49
N ARG A 48 4.93 4.80 -0.90
CA ARG A 48 5.56 5.97 -0.27
C ARG A 48 6.44 5.58 0.91
N THR A 49 5.97 4.67 1.75
CA THR A 49 6.74 4.16 2.89
C THR A 49 8.03 3.49 2.42
N PHE A 50 7.94 2.63 1.41
CA PHE A 50 9.12 1.98 0.82
C PHE A 50 10.08 2.97 0.14
N ALA A 51 9.54 3.88 -0.67
CA ALA A 51 10.35 4.89 -1.36
C ALA A 51 11.08 5.78 -0.36
N SER A 52 10.44 6.15 0.74
CA SER A 52 11.06 6.95 1.81
C SER A 52 12.17 6.17 2.53
N ALA A 53 11.91 4.91 2.90
CA ALA A 53 12.89 4.05 3.57
C ALA A 53 14.13 3.75 2.72
N LYS A 54 14.02 3.88 1.39
CA LYS A 54 15.14 3.66 0.45
C LYS A 54 15.73 4.95 -0.14
N GLY A 55 15.21 6.12 0.23
CA GLY A 55 15.69 7.41 -0.29
C GLY A 55 15.27 7.72 -1.74
N TYR A 56 14.21 7.06 -2.23
CA TYR A 56 13.63 7.29 -3.56
C TYR A 56 12.44 8.27 -3.55
N TYR A 57 12.05 8.79 -2.38
CA TYR A 57 10.92 9.71 -2.23
C TYR A 57 11.38 11.18 -2.13
N GLY A 58 12.33 11.60 -2.98
CA GLY A 58 12.85 12.98 -2.98
C GLY A 58 13.65 13.37 -1.72
N LYS A 59 14.44 14.44 -1.82
CA LYS A 59 15.29 14.94 -0.72
C LYS A 59 14.70 16.13 0.03
N ASN A 60 13.68 16.78 -0.54
CA ASN A 60 13.02 17.96 0.01
C ASN A 60 11.50 17.90 -0.23
N GLU A 61 10.76 18.79 0.43
CA GLU A 61 9.30 18.84 0.38
C GLU A 61 8.75 19.10 -1.03
N GLU A 62 9.45 19.89 -1.84
CA GLU A 62 9.03 20.20 -3.21
C GLU A 62 9.09 18.96 -4.11
N GLU A 63 10.21 18.22 -4.06
CA GLU A 63 10.37 16.95 -4.78
C GLU A 63 9.35 15.91 -4.32
N GLN A 64 9.13 15.80 -3.00
CA GLN A 64 8.13 14.91 -2.42
C GLN A 64 6.71 15.23 -2.90
N SER A 65 6.38 16.51 -2.96
CA SER A 65 5.08 16.97 -3.45
C SER A 65 4.89 16.65 -4.94
N LYS A 66 5.92 16.90 -5.77
CA LYS A 66 5.90 16.56 -7.21
C LYS A 66 5.73 15.06 -7.43
N ILE A 67 6.47 14.23 -6.68
CA ILE A 67 6.34 12.77 -6.76
C ILE A 67 4.92 12.35 -6.36
N GLY A 68 4.40 12.86 -5.24
CA GLY A 68 3.05 12.54 -4.77
C GLY A 68 1.95 12.93 -5.76
N MET A 69 2.09 14.09 -6.42
CA MET A 69 1.13 14.54 -7.43
C MET A 69 1.14 13.63 -8.67
N MET A 70 2.32 13.19 -9.11
CA MET A 70 2.43 12.24 -10.24
C MET A 70 1.87 10.87 -9.88
N THR A 71 2.18 10.34 -8.70
CA THR A 71 1.67 9.02 -8.27
C THR A 71 0.16 9.02 -8.14
N GLY A 72 -0.42 10.09 -7.58
CA GLY A 72 -1.88 10.24 -7.50
C GLY A 72 -2.54 10.25 -8.88
N GLY A 73 -1.95 10.97 -9.84
CA GLY A 73 -2.44 10.96 -11.23
C GLY A 73 -2.35 9.58 -11.92
N VAL A 74 -1.34 8.78 -11.59
CA VAL A 74 -1.22 7.40 -12.09
C VAL A 74 -2.27 6.49 -11.46
N GLU A 75 -2.53 6.63 -10.17
CA GLU A 75 -3.53 5.82 -9.46
C GLU A 75 -4.95 6.15 -9.94
N ASP A 76 -5.27 7.43 -10.13
CA ASP A 76 -6.56 7.85 -10.70
C ASP A 76 -6.75 7.39 -12.15
N ALA A 77 -5.66 7.26 -12.92
CA ALA A 77 -5.69 6.82 -14.31
C ALA A 77 -5.78 5.29 -14.46
N ARG A 78 -5.66 4.51 -13.38
CA ARG A 78 -5.88 3.07 -13.42
C ARG A 78 -7.37 2.78 -13.50
N ILE A 79 -7.81 2.45 -14.71
CA ILE A 79 -9.17 1.97 -15.05
C ILE A 79 -9.20 0.44 -15.00
#